data_AF-A0A7R7HFD2-F1
#
_entry.id   AF-A0A7R7HFD2-F1
#
_cell.length_a   1.000
_cell.length_b   1.000
_cell.length_c   1.000
_cell.angle_alpha   90.00
_cell.angle_beta   90.00
_cell.angle_gamma   90.00
#
_symmetry.space_group_name_H-M   'P 1'
#
loop_
_entity.id
_entity.type
_entity.pdbx_description
1 polymer ?
#
loop_
_entity_poly.entity_id
_entity_poly.type
_entity_poly.pdbx_seq_one_letter_code
_entity_poly.pdbx_strand_id
1 'polypeptide(L)'
;MKPIRFKFAPAKALAALHWIISEQPGIDLHPILKGCYFADKSHLNAFGRPIFGATYKAMKFGPVPLEIYVMLKSEPLWLAELGIEQVPWQLDGYHLRLTGNQEPDIGALSESNMEHLGAALRASRTMTFQ
;
A
#
# COMPACT_ATOMS: atom_id res chain seq x y z
N MET A 1 -27.81 0.73 11.15
CA MET A 1 -27.17 1.44 10.02
C MET A 1 -26.25 0.46 9.31
N LYS A 2 -26.28 0.31 7.98
CA LYS A 2 -25.32 -0.56 7.27
C LYS A 2 -23.94 0.12 7.26
N PRO A 3 -22.84 -0.58 7.56
CA PRO A 3 -21.51 0.01 7.50
C PRO A 3 -21.14 0.36 6.06
N ILE A 4 -20.51 1.53 5.86
CA ILE A 4 -19.94 1.94 4.58
C ILE A 4 -18.80 0.98 4.26
N ARG A 5 -18.77 0.47 3.02
CA ARG A 5 -17.70 -0.40 2.52
C ARG A 5 -17.22 0.13 1.17
N PHE A 6 -15.90 0.15 0.99
CA PHE A 6 -15.26 0.42 -0.28
C PHE A 6 -14.76 -0.89 -0.88
N LYS A 7 -14.75 -1.00 -2.21
CA LYS A 7 -14.13 -2.12 -2.90
C LYS A 7 -12.62 -1.91 -2.91
N PHE A 8 -11.85 -2.94 -2.56
CA PHE A 8 -10.40 -2.90 -2.68
C PHE A 8 -9.96 -2.72 -4.15
N ALA A 9 -8.99 -1.86 -4.38
CA ALA A 9 -8.44 -1.53 -5.70
C ALA A 9 -7.04 -2.16 -5.88
N PRO A 10 -6.93 -3.43 -6.32
CA PRO A 10 -5.65 -4.14 -6.38
C PRO A 10 -4.65 -3.50 -7.34
N ALA A 11 -5.10 -2.97 -8.48
CA ALA A 11 -4.21 -2.30 -9.44
C ALA A 11 -3.55 -1.04 -8.84
N LYS A 12 -4.31 -0.27 -8.05
CA LYS A 12 -3.76 0.89 -7.32
C LYS A 12 -2.79 0.47 -6.24
N ALA A 13 -3.10 -0.61 -5.52
CA ALA A 13 -2.21 -1.16 -4.51
C ALA A 13 -0.89 -1.64 -5.13
N LEU A 14 -0.92 -2.40 -6.23
CA LEU A 14 0.27 -2.83 -6.96
C LEU A 14 1.12 -1.64 -7.40
N ALA A 15 0.51 -0.66 -8.08
CA ALA A 15 1.18 0.56 -8.55
C ALA A 15 1.85 1.32 -7.40
N ALA A 16 1.10 1.53 -6.30
CA ALA A 16 1.60 2.25 -5.13
C ALA A 16 2.74 1.50 -4.44
N LEU A 17 2.61 0.20 -4.23
CA LEU A 17 3.63 -0.62 -3.58
C LEU A 17 4.92 -0.68 -4.41
N HIS A 18 4.79 -0.87 -5.74
CA HIS A 18 5.94 -0.84 -6.62
C HIS A 18 6.66 0.51 -6.54
N TRP A 19 5.91 1.62 -6.61
CA TRP A 19 6.46 2.96 -6.46
C TRP A 19 7.17 3.17 -5.11
N ILE A 20 6.54 2.80 -3.99
CA ILE A 20 7.12 2.94 -2.64
C ILE A 20 8.45 2.19 -2.51
N ILE A 21 8.50 0.95 -3.01
CA ILE A 21 9.67 0.09 -2.89
C ILE A 21 10.79 0.57 -3.81
N SER A 22 10.46 1.11 -4.99
CA SER A 22 11.44 1.73 -5.90
C SER A 22 12.04 3.00 -5.33
N GLU A 23 11.24 3.84 -4.66
CA GLU A 23 11.73 5.06 -4.00
C GLU A 23 12.63 4.75 -2.79
N GLN A 24 12.39 3.62 -2.12
CA GLN A 24 13.11 3.24 -0.90
C GLN A 24 13.44 1.73 -0.87
N PRO A 25 14.49 1.31 -1.57
CA PRO A 25 14.93 -0.08 -1.53
C PRO A 25 15.28 -0.53 -0.11
N GLY A 26 14.73 -1.65 0.33
CA GLY A 26 14.95 -2.18 1.68
C GLY A 26 14.05 -1.57 2.75
N ILE A 27 12.97 -0.88 2.39
CA ILE A 27 11.99 -0.35 3.34
C ILE A 27 11.30 -1.49 4.14
N ASP A 28 11.14 -1.28 5.45
CA ASP A 28 10.38 -2.18 6.33
C ASP A 28 8.87 -2.12 6.00
N LEU A 29 8.14 -3.22 6.19
CA LEU A 29 6.71 -3.25 5.88
C LEU A 29 5.88 -2.28 6.72
N HIS A 30 6.27 -1.97 7.96
CA HIS A 30 5.43 -1.19 8.88
C HIS A 30 5.22 0.24 8.37
N PRO A 31 6.27 1.00 7.96
CA PRO A 31 6.10 2.28 7.29
C PRO A 31 5.19 2.22 6.05
N ILE A 32 5.26 1.16 5.24
CA ILE A 32 4.40 0.98 4.06
C ILE A 32 2.94 0.85 4.47
N LEU A 33 2.63 -0.08 5.39
CA LEU A 33 1.27 -0.36 5.85
C LEU A 33 0.62 0.88 6.51
N LYS A 34 1.39 1.59 7.34
CA LYS A 34 0.96 2.83 7.98
C LYS A 34 0.77 3.94 6.95
N GLY A 35 1.70 4.06 6.00
CA GLY A 35 1.61 5.00 4.89
C GLY A 35 0.32 4.80 4.12
N CYS A 36 -0.02 3.56 3.77
CA CYS A 36 -1.25 3.23 3.06
C CYS A 36 -2.51 3.59 3.88
N TYR A 37 -2.51 3.35 5.20
CA TYR A 37 -3.62 3.77 6.07
C TYR A 37 -3.79 5.29 6.11
N PHE A 38 -2.72 6.05 6.32
CA PHE A 38 -2.80 7.51 6.40
C PHE A 38 -3.10 8.13 5.04
N ALA A 39 -2.67 7.51 3.94
CA ALA A 39 -3.01 7.92 2.59
C ALA A 39 -4.52 7.75 2.34
N ASP A 40 -5.10 6.58 2.66
CA ASP A 40 -6.54 6.35 2.56
C ASP A 40 -7.33 7.29 3.46
N LYS A 41 -6.90 7.49 4.71
CA LYS A 41 -7.57 8.38 5.66
C LYS A 41 -7.58 9.82 5.17
N SER A 42 -6.43 10.34 4.73
CA SER A 42 -6.32 11.72 4.26
C SER A 42 -7.07 11.95 2.95
N HIS A 43 -6.99 11.01 2.01
CA HIS A 43 -7.71 11.09 0.74
C HIS A 43 -9.23 10.94 0.94
N LEU A 44 -9.66 10.10 1.89
CA LEU A 44 -11.07 10.00 2.28
C LEU A 44 -11.59 11.32 2.85
N ASN A 45 -10.81 11.97 3.71
CA ASN A 45 -11.19 13.26 4.30
C ASN A 45 -11.26 14.39 3.26
N ALA A 46 -10.38 14.39 2.27
CA ALA A 46 -10.32 15.45 1.26
C ALA A 46 -11.31 15.23 0.10
N PHE A 47 -11.50 13.98 -0.33
CA PHE A 47 -12.23 13.64 -1.57
C PHE A 47 -13.41 12.70 -1.39
N GLY A 48 -13.73 12.30 -0.16
CA GLY A 48 -14.84 11.38 0.13
C GLY A 48 -14.62 9.94 -0.34
N ARG A 49 -13.38 9.57 -0.70
CA ARG A 49 -13.01 8.20 -1.11
C ARG A 49 -11.59 7.83 -0.69
N PRO A 50 -11.32 6.57 -0.32
CA PRO A 50 -9.95 6.08 -0.13
C PRO A 50 -9.20 5.95 -1.47
N ILE A 51 -7.90 5.73 -1.41
CA ILE A 51 -7.07 5.35 -2.57
C ILE A 51 -7.24 3.85 -2.84
N PHE A 52 -7.10 3.02 -1.79
CA PHE A 52 -7.08 1.56 -1.90
C PHE A 52 -8.40 0.92 -1.55
N GLY A 53 -9.09 1.41 -0.51
CA GLY A 53 -10.35 0.80 -0.06
C GLY A 53 -10.14 -0.56 0.61
N ALA A 54 -8.99 -0.75 1.26
CA ALA A 54 -8.65 -1.96 2.00
C ALA A 54 -9.48 -2.09 3.29
N THR A 55 -9.59 -3.31 3.79
CA THR A 55 -10.08 -3.62 5.13
C THR A 55 -8.99 -3.34 6.15
N TYR A 56 -9.27 -2.45 7.10
CA TYR A 56 -8.33 -2.09 8.15
C TYR A 56 -8.61 -2.82 9.45
N LYS A 57 -7.57 -3.42 10.03
CA LYS A 57 -7.60 -4.02 11.37
C LYS A 57 -6.68 -3.27 12.32
N ALA A 58 -7.18 -2.91 13.50
CA ALA A 58 -6.33 -2.42 14.58
C ALA A 58 -5.51 -3.58 15.13
N MET A 59 -4.18 -3.49 15.02
CA MET A 59 -3.24 -4.49 15.53
C MET A 59 -2.24 -3.85 16.49
N LYS A 60 -1.41 -4.67 17.15
CA LYS A 60 -0.49 -4.25 18.21
C LYS A 60 0.35 -3.00 17.85
N PHE A 61 0.82 -2.93 16.60
CA PHE A 61 1.73 -1.87 16.14
C PHE A 61 1.08 -0.86 15.19
N GLY A 62 -0.25 -0.78 15.21
CA GLY A 62 -1.02 0.17 14.42
C GLY A 62 -2.04 -0.48 13.47
N PRO A 63 -2.67 0.33 12.61
CA PRO A 63 -3.65 -0.14 11.64
C PRO A 63 -2.97 -0.92 10.51
N VAL A 64 -3.55 -2.06 10.15
CA VAL A 64 -3.06 -2.91 9.06
C VAL A 64 -4.13 -2.99 7.96
N PRO A 65 -3.86 -2.50 6.74
CA PRO A 65 -4.65 -2.80 5.55
C PRO A 65 -4.40 -4.25 5.13
N LEU A 66 -5.38 -5.14 5.35
CA LEU A 66 -5.20 -6.59 5.23
C LEU A 66 -4.84 -7.03 3.81
N GLU A 67 -5.54 -6.50 2.81
CA GLU A 67 -5.34 -6.83 1.40
C GLU A 67 -3.95 -6.41 0.91
N ILE A 68 -3.50 -5.22 1.34
CA ILE A 68 -2.15 -4.71 1.05
C ILE A 68 -1.08 -5.56 1.74
N TYR A 69 -1.31 -5.97 2.99
CA TYR A 69 -0.40 -6.85 3.72
C TYR A 69 -0.23 -8.22 3.05
N VAL A 70 -1.34 -8.80 2.57
CA VAL A 70 -1.35 -10.05 1.78
C VAL A 70 -0.61 -9.86 0.45
N MET A 71 -0.80 -8.73 -0.23
CA MET A 71 -0.11 -8.39 -1.48
C MET A 71 1.42 -8.23 -1.28
N LEU A 72 1.85 -7.57 -0.20
CA LEU A 72 3.27 -7.43 0.15
C LEU A 72 3.96 -8.78 0.40
N LYS A 73 3.20 -9.78 0.85
CA LYS A 73 3.66 -11.17 1.01
C LYS A 73 3.64 -12.00 -0.27
N SER A 74 3.23 -11.40 -1.39
CA SER A 74 3.11 -12.08 -2.68
C SER A 74 2.18 -13.29 -2.65
N GLU A 75 1.10 -13.23 -1.86
CA GLU A 75 0.14 -14.32 -1.77
C GLU A 75 -0.68 -14.49 -3.08
N PRO A 76 -1.02 -15.72 -3.50
CA PRO A 76 -1.56 -15.99 -4.83
C PRO A 76 -2.87 -15.29 -5.20
N LEU A 77 -3.69 -14.90 -4.21
CA LEU A 77 -5.01 -14.31 -4.43
C LEU A 77 -4.96 -13.08 -5.35
N TRP A 78 -4.03 -12.17 -5.10
CA TRP A 78 -3.94 -10.92 -5.87
C TRP A 78 -3.22 -11.10 -7.20
N LEU A 79 -2.33 -12.08 -7.32
CA LEU A 79 -1.69 -12.43 -8.59
C LEU A 79 -2.75 -12.85 -9.62
N ALA A 80 -3.68 -13.72 -9.20
CA ALA A 80 -4.79 -14.17 -10.03
C ALA A 80 -5.75 -13.03 -10.40
N GLU A 81 -6.14 -12.18 -9.44
CA GLU A 81 -7.02 -11.02 -9.68
C GLU A 81 -6.39 -10.00 -10.63
N LEU A 82 -5.06 -9.83 -10.58
CA LEU A 82 -4.31 -8.88 -11.41
C LEU A 82 -3.88 -9.47 -12.76
N GLY A 83 -3.98 -10.78 -12.95
CA GLY A 83 -3.49 -11.47 -14.16
C GLY A 83 -1.97 -11.38 -14.31
N ILE A 84 -1.22 -11.32 -13.19
CA ILE A 84 0.24 -11.28 -13.18
C ILE A 84 0.80 -12.56 -12.57
N GLU A 85 1.98 -12.99 -13.03
CA GLU A 85 2.63 -14.19 -12.51
C GLU A 85 3.36 -13.94 -11.19
N GLN A 86 3.88 -12.73 -11.02
CA GLN A 86 4.64 -12.31 -9.85
C GLN A 86 4.58 -10.80 -9.67
N VAL A 87 4.72 -10.36 -8.42
CA VAL A 87 4.97 -8.96 -8.09
C VAL A 87 6.46 -8.61 -8.29
N PRO A 88 6.81 -7.36 -8.59
CA PRO A 88 8.20 -6.95 -8.86
C PRO A 88 9.05 -6.75 -7.59
N TRP A 89 8.71 -7.42 -6.49
CA TRP A 89 9.41 -7.34 -5.21
C TRP A 89 9.43 -8.67 -4.48
N GLN A 90 10.32 -8.76 -3.50
CA GLN A 90 10.41 -9.85 -2.53
C GLN A 90 10.44 -9.29 -1.10
N LEU A 91 9.86 -10.05 -0.18
CA LEU A 91 9.89 -9.79 1.26
C LEU A 91 11.01 -10.63 1.91
N ASP A 92 12.02 -9.97 2.44
CA ASP A 92 13.14 -10.56 3.17
C ASP A 92 13.04 -10.18 4.67
N GLY A 93 12.56 -11.12 5.48
CA GLY A 93 12.14 -10.85 6.85
C GLY A 93 10.99 -9.85 6.88
N TYR A 94 11.29 -8.59 7.21
CA TYR A 94 10.33 -7.48 7.21
C TYR A 94 10.61 -6.43 6.13
N HIS A 95 11.69 -6.59 5.36
CA HIS A 95 12.16 -5.59 4.40
C HIS A 95 11.81 -5.97 2.97
N LEU A 96 11.37 -5.00 2.17
CA LEU A 96 11.00 -5.19 0.77
C LEU A 96 12.15 -4.78 -0.14
N ARG A 97 12.43 -5.61 -1.15
CA ARG A 97 13.43 -5.33 -2.18
C ARG A 97 12.85 -5.61 -3.56
N LEU A 98 13.17 -4.77 -4.54
CA LEU A 98 12.83 -5.05 -5.92
C LEU A 98 13.54 -6.31 -6.41
N THR A 99 12.86 -7.09 -7.26
CA THR A 99 13.43 -8.27 -7.92
C THR A 99 13.96 -7.95 -9.32
N GLY A 100 13.83 -6.71 -9.78
CA GLY A 100 14.31 -6.24 -11.08
C GLY A 100 14.30 -4.71 -11.17
N ASN A 101 14.59 -4.20 -12.37
CA ASN A 101 14.68 -2.76 -12.64
C ASN A 101 13.48 -2.24 -13.44
N GLN A 102 12.31 -2.85 -13.25
CA GLN A 102 11.09 -2.41 -13.91
C GLN A 102 10.64 -1.09 -13.29
N GLU A 103 10.30 -0.12 -14.12
CA GLU A 103 9.73 1.14 -13.61
C GLU A 103 8.31 0.90 -13.06
N PRO A 104 7.93 1.55 -11.95
CA PRO A 104 6.56 1.52 -11.46
C PRO A 104 5.56 2.05 -12.48
N ASP A 105 4.61 1.21 -12.89
CA ASP A 105 3.44 1.69 -13.63
C ASP A 105 2.47 2.37 -12.65
N ILE A 106 2.57 3.69 -12.58
CA ILE A 106 1.71 4.54 -11.76
C ILE A 106 0.42 4.96 -12.48
N GLY A 107 0.11 4.42 -13.68
CA GLY A 107 -1.06 4.81 -14.46
C GLY A 107 -2.41 4.59 -13.75
N ALA A 108 -2.45 3.69 -12.76
CA ALA A 108 -3.62 3.49 -11.91
C ALA A 108 -3.82 4.59 -10.84
N LEU A 109 -2.80 5.42 -10.57
CA LEU A 109 -2.78 6.44 -9.54
C LEU A 109 -2.97 7.83 -10.15
N SER A 110 -3.98 8.55 -9.66
CA SER A 110 -4.14 9.97 -10.00
C SER A 110 -3.11 10.84 -9.25
N GLU A 111 -2.93 12.09 -9.70
CA GLU A 111 -2.05 13.07 -9.04
C GLU A 111 -2.36 13.22 -7.54
N SER A 112 -3.64 13.35 -7.17
CA SER A 112 -4.05 13.43 -5.76
C SER A 112 -3.78 12.13 -4.99
N ASN A 113 -3.75 10.97 -5.65
CA ASN A 113 -3.35 9.73 -4.99
C ASN A 113 -1.85 9.76 -4.67
N MET A 114 -1.02 10.18 -5.63
CA MET A 114 0.42 10.28 -5.45
C MET A 114 0.79 11.31 -4.36
N GLU A 115 0.13 12.47 -4.35
CA GLU A 115 0.34 13.50 -3.34
C GLU A 115 0.07 12.97 -1.93
N HIS A 116 -1.11 12.41 -1.71
CA HIS A 116 -1.52 11.88 -0.41
C HIS A 116 -0.71 10.67 0.02
N LEU A 117 -0.35 9.79 -0.93
CA LEU A 117 0.50 8.63 -0.66
C LEU A 117 1.91 9.06 -0.25
N GLY A 118 2.53 9.97 -1.00
CA GLY A 118 3.88 10.47 -0.71
C GLY A 118 3.94 11.21 0.62
N ALA A 119 2.95 12.05 0.92
CA ALA A 119 2.86 12.74 2.21
C ALA A 119 2.71 11.75 3.38
N ALA A 120 1.83 10.76 3.25
CA ALA A 120 1.59 9.75 4.27
C ALA A 120 2.81 8.84 4.49
N LEU A 121 3.53 8.48 3.42
CA LEU A 121 4.75 7.68 3.52
C LEU A 121 5.86 8.45 4.25
N ARG A 122 6.09 9.72 3.90
CA ARG A 122 7.08 10.56 4.60
C ARG A 122 6.80 10.65 6.09
N ALA A 123 5.54 10.87 6.47
CA ALA A 123 5.14 10.92 7.88
C ALA A 123 5.32 9.57 8.58
N SER A 124 4.95 8.47 7.93
CA SER A 124 4.98 7.13 8.55
C SER A 124 6.38 6.63 8.88
N ARG A 125 7.41 7.15 8.19
CA ARG A 125 8.82 6.81 8.46
C ARG A 125 9.36 7.37 9.75
N THR A 126 8.85 8.52 10.19
CA THR A 126 9.33 9.20 11.41
C THR A 126 8.55 8.76 12.65
N MET A 127 7.50 7.95 12.48
CA MET A 127 6.65 7.51 13.58
C MET A 127 7.22 6.27 14.25
N THR A 128 7.59 6.39 15.51
CA THR A 128 7.79 5.25 16.42
C THR A 128 6.47 4.90 17.08
N PHE A 129 6.15 3.60 17.11
CA PHE A 129 4.96 3.10 17.79
C PHE A 129 5.47 2.20 18.93
N GLN A 130 5.10 2.57 20.16
CA GLN A 130 5.41 1.83 21.39
C GLN A 130 4.42 0.70 21.60
#